data_AF-A0A8R1DXN9-F1
#
_entry.id   AF-A0A8R1DXN9-F1
#
_cell.length_a   1.000
_cell.length_b   1.000
_cell.length_c   1.000
_cell.angle_alpha   90.00
_cell.angle_beta   90.00
_cell.angle_gamma   90.00
#
_symmetry.space_group_name_H-M   'P 1'
#
loop_
_entity.id
_entity.type
_entity.pdbx_description
1 polymer ?
#
loop_
_entity_poly.entity_id
_entity_poly.type
_entity_poly.pdbx_seq_one_letter_code
_entity_poly.pdbx_strand_id
1 'polypeptide(L)'
;MSEGDGENDDAFGFGLFADELDEAEGQERSKSKMATKKEIDSMCEFIGGLMNWPILNDDCRQKVVSFLDYKSRFALAICSKSDYELVNKTPLFIYSVDVIDNDRDHYQYDIEDVENVIVRVQFHHDYNSGKRFELIFLQLDDDTEIRWPKYVPNKRRELRKTHLKKCNYYEEAVKFAEKWIKKSNFGLSRITIEMEKYPLANSTIKSLPKCKKVRVKHSDETVLRWWLSKVPEQLDNLELLSDERDTRGLSRDFVSLPQIMNTMSFYFWCIADFSDEQFLNLKARKMSFDAVSITDDGINEFLKRWIKGKHVDNFTEALLWNTRHYDQAKILSEIEYRPWDDAFEEESRGFCEDFRRVCGRGTCFQISSKIDPYASLTLAIYEERVSIQWSGKRQIWKGETYTDYSIPRLHL
;
A
#
# COMPACT_ATOMS: atom_id res chain seq x y z
N MET A 1 48.02 -16.85 -12.56
CA MET A 1 48.15 -16.40 -11.17
C MET A 1 47.22 -15.22 -11.02
N SER A 2 46.11 -15.48 -10.33
CA SER A 2 45.00 -14.56 -10.08
C SER A 2 45.35 -13.67 -8.89
N GLU A 3 45.39 -12.35 -9.10
CA GLU A 3 45.25 -11.38 -8.02
C GLU A 3 43.81 -10.88 -8.09
N GLY A 4 43.07 -11.15 -7.01
CA GLY A 4 41.69 -10.75 -6.84
C GLY A 4 41.62 -9.36 -6.25
N ASP A 5 41.06 -8.44 -7.01
CA ASP A 5 40.55 -7.17 -6.50
C ASP A 5 39.27 -7.45 -5.70
N GLY A 6 39.40 -7.47 -4.37
CA GLY A 6 38.27 -7.34 -3.47
C GLY A 6 37.83 -5.88 -3.47
N GLU A 7 36.78 -5.58 -4.22
CA GLU A 7 36.06 -4.30 -4.12
C GLU A 7 35.58 -4.10 -2.68
N ASN A 8 36.19 -3.14 -1.99
CA ASN A 8 35.75 -2.61 -0.72
C ASN A 8 34.46 -1.81 -0.96
N ASP A 9 33.31 -2.47 -0.82
CA ASP A 9 31.94 -1.93 -0.90
C ASP A 9 31.60 -0.91 0.22
N ASP A 10 32.60 -0.49 1.01
CA ASP A 10 32.50 0.31 2.24
C ASP A 10 32.75 1.82 2.06
N ALA A 11 32.93 2.32 0.82
CA ALA A 11 33.15 3.75 0.58
C ALA A 11 31.93 4.63 0.91
N PHE A 12 30.75 4.04 1.05
CA PHE A 12 29.60 4.71 1.66
C PHE A 12 29.56 4.43 3.16
N GLY A 13 30.29 5.26 3.91
CA GLY A 13 30.12 5.40 5.35
C GLY A 13 28.71 5.91 5.69
N PHE A 14 27.69 5.05 5.60
CA PHE A 14 26.35 5.32 6.13
C PHE A 14 26.31 5.31 7.66
N GLY A 15 27.48 5.18 8.30
CA GLY A 15 27.66 5.53 9.71
C GLY A 15 27.38 6.99 10.06
N LEU A 16 27.27 7.87 9.05
CA LEU A 16 26.94 9.28 9.19
C LEU A 16 25.45 9.60 9.44
N PHE A 17 24.56 8.60 9.39
CA PHE A 17 23.12 8.84 9.19
C PHE A 17 22.23 8.37 10.36
N ALA A 18 22.80 7.78 11.40
CA ALA A 18 22.04 7.16 12.49
C ALA A 18 21.84 8.04 13.73
N ASP A 19 22.58 9.15 13.83
CA ASP A 19 22.66 9.94 15.07
C ASP A 19 21.34 10.62 15.49
N GLU A 20 20.33 10.71 14.62
CA GLU A 20 19.32 11.77 14.76
C GLU A 20 17.84 11.34 14.67
N LEU A 21 17.52 10.06 14.89
CA LEU A 21 16.14 9.60 15.12
C LEU A 21 15.87 9.48 16.63
N ASP A 22 15.30 10.51 17.26
CA ASP A 22 14.87 10.47 18.67
C ASP A 22 13.35 10.45 18.83
N GLU A 23 12.94 9.69 19.86
CA GLU A 23 11.64 9.63 20.56
C GLU A 23 10.43 8.97 19.86
N ALA A 24 10.10 7.74 20.29
CA ALA A 24 8.83 7.34 20.91
C ALA A 24 8.70 5.80 20.95
N GLU A 25 8.54 5.26 22.16
CA GLU A 25 8.45 3.85 22.50
C GLU A 25 7.15 3.17 22.03
N GLY A 26 7.30 1.86 21.75
CA GLY A 26 6.30 0.83 22.03
C GLY A 26 5.19 0.62 21.00
N GLN A 27 5.27 -0.46 20.21
CA GLN A 27 4.06 -1.24 19.88
C GLN A 27 4.32 -2.68 19.40
N GLU A 28 3.35 -3.53 19.76
CA GLU A 28 3.21 -4.95 19.46
C GLU A 28 3.15 -5.26 17.97
N ARG A 29 3.75 -6.39 17.57
CA ARG A 29 3.53 -7.02 16.26
C ARG A 29 3.57 -8.54 16.27
N SER A 30 2.57 -9.08 15.56
CA SER A 30 2.54 -10.23 14.65
C SER A 30 2.87 -11.65 15.15
N LYS A 31 1.93 -12.54 14.84
CA LYS A 31 1.71 -13.91 15.34
C LYS A 31 2.76 -14.93 14.85
N SER A 32 3.91 -14.98 15.51
CA SER A 32 4.45 -16.28 15.94
C SER A 32 3.88 -16.58 17.34
N LYS A 33 4.19 -17.71 17.99
CA LYS A 33 3.87 -17.89 19.41
C LYS A 33 4.57 -16.75 20.18
N MET A 34 3.85 -15.65 20.41
CA MET A 34 4.45 -14.43 20.97
C MET A 34 4.86 -14.75 22.39
N ALA A 35 6.11 -14.42 22.72
CA ALA A 35 6.53 -14.39 24.10
C ALA A 35 5.53 -13.52 24.87
N THR A 36 5.01 -14.05 25.96
CA THR A 36 4.14 -13.31 26.87
C THR A 36 4.88 -12.06 27.35
N LYS A 37 4.13 -11.02 27.71
CA LYS A 37 4.71 -9.80 28.30
C LYS A 37 5.67 -10.13 29.45
N LYS A 38 5.31 -11.11 30.29
CA LYS A 38 6.16 -11.60 31.39
C LYS A 38 7.49 -12.22 30.93
N GLU A 39 7.48 -12.98 29.82
CA GLU A 39 8.71 -13.53 29.23
C GLU A 39 9.59 -12.44 28.63
N ILE A 40 8.99 -11.42 28.00
CA ILE A 40 9.71 -10.26 27.48
C ILE A 40 10.32 -9.46 28.63
N ASP A 41 9.53 -9.13 29.66
CA ASP A 41 9.98 -8.38 30.84
C ASP A 41 11.11 -9.13 31.56
N SER A 42 10.97 -10.44 31.77
CA SER A 42 12.03 -11.28 32.37
C SER A 42 13.30 -11.32 31.52
N MET A 43 13.18 -11.33 30.18
CA MET A 43 14.33 -11.25 29.29
C MET A 43 15.00 -9.86 29.33
N CYS A 44 14.21 -8.78 29.40
CA CYS A 44 14.72 -7.42 29.56
C CYS A 44 15.46 -7.24 30.89
N GLU A 45 14.90 -7.76 31.99
CA GLU A 45 15.56 -7.81 33.30
C GLU A 45 16.87 -8.60 33.24
N PHE A 46 16.87 -9.76 32.59
CA PHE A 46 18.08 -10.56 32.43
C PHE A 46 19.15 -9.86 31.59
N ILE A 47 18.78 -9.21 30.49
CA ILE A 47 19.73 -8.48 29.63
C ILE A 47 20.36 -7.31 30.39
N GLY A 48 19.62 -6.71 31.33
CA GLY A 48 20.14 -5.72 32.28
C GLY A 48 20.74 -4.51 31.59
N GLY A 49 20.08 -3.96 30.57
CA GLY A 49 20.63 -2.84 29.79
C GLY A 49 21.89 -3.19 29.01
N LEU A 50 21.97 -4.43 28.49
CA LEU A 50 23.10 -5.03 27.78
C LEU A 50 24.30 -5.40 28.68
N MET A 51 24.22 -5.28 30.00
CA MET A 51 25.28 -5.78 30.90
C MET A 51 25.57 -7.27 30.69
N ASN A 52 24.52 -8.06 30.45
CA ASN A 52 24.63 -9.49 30.19
C ASN A 52 24.69 -9.84 28.69
N TRP A 53 24.86 -8.84 27.80
CA TRP A 53 25.03 -9.04 26.36
C TRP A 53 26.14 -10.04 26.01
N PRO A 54 27.33 -10.00 26.64
CA PRO A 54 28.40 -10.96 26.35
C PRO A 54 28.05 -12.41 26.70
N ILE A 55 27.08 -12.62 27.60
CA ILE A 55 26.67 -13.95 28.08
C ILE A 55 25.70 -14.60 27.09
N LEU A 56 24.95 -13.81 26.32
CA LEU A 56 24.02 -14.33 25.32
C LEU A 56 24.77 -15.04 24.20
N ASN A 57 24.24 -16.17 23.75
CA ASN A 57 24.67 -16.81 22.52
C ASN A 57 24.17 -16.03 21.29
N ASP A 58 24.70 -16.38 20.11
CA ASP A 58 24.39 -15.72 18.86
C ASP A 58 22.90 -15.71 18.50
N ASP A 59 22.18 -16.79 18.78
CA ASP A 59 20.74 -16.91 18.48
C ASP A 59 19.91 -15.94 19.33
N CYS A 60 20.20 -15.87 20.63
CA CYS A 60 19.56 -14.93 21.54
C CYS A 60 19.89 -13.49 21.15
N ARG A 61 21.16 -13.19 20.85
CA ARG A 61 21.56 -11.86 20.39
C ARG A 61 20.86 -11.47 19.09
N GLN A 62 20.82 -12.36 18.11
CA GLN A 62 20.12 -12.14 16.83
C GLN A 62 18.63 -11.89 17.06
N LYS A 63 18.02 -12.61 18.01
CA LYS A 63 16.62 -12.38 18.36
C LYS A 63 16.40 -11.01 18.99
N VAL A 64 17.27 -10.55 19.89
CA VAL A 64 17.21 -9.19 20.46
C VAL A 64 17.38 -8.15 19.36
N VAL A 65 18.42 -8.27 18.51
CA VAL A 65 18.65 -7.38 17.37
C VAL A 65 17.42 -7.30 16.47
N SER A 66 16.70 -8.41 16.27
CA SER A 66 15.49 -8.43 15.44
C SER A 66 14.40 -7.45 15.93
N PHE A 67 14.38 -7.14 17.23
CA PHE A 67 13.45 -6.20 17.86
C PHE A 67 13.97 -4.76 17.97
N LEU A 68 15.28 -4.55 17.77
CA LEU A 68 15.87 -3.22 17.82
C LEU A 68 15.46 -2.41 16.58
N ASP A 69 15.18 -1.13 16.80
CA ASP A 69 15.00 -0.16 15.71
C ASP A 69 16.32 0.10 14.97
N TYR A 70 16.23 0.82 13.85
CA TYR A 70 17.40 1.07 13.01
C TYR A 70 18.53 1.80 13.76
N LYS A 71 18.19 2.78 14.62
CA LYS A 71 19.17 3.56 15.39
C LYS A 71 19.88 2.69 16.43
N SER A 72 19.13 1.92 17.21
CA SER A 72 19.68 1.04 18.25
C SER A 72 20.57 -0.03 17.64
N ARG A 73 20.18 -0.58 16.47
CA ARG A 73 21.03 -1.50 15.71
C ARG A 73 22.32 -0.83 15.25
N PHE A 74 22.26 0.41 14.79
CA PHE A 74 23.44 1.14 14.40
C PHE A 74 24.38 1.39 15.58
N ALA A 75 23.86 1.87 16.70
CA ALA A 75 24.63 2.10 17.92
C ALA A 75 25.30 0.79 18.41
N LEU A 76 24.61 -0.35 18.30
CA LEU A 76 25.18 -1.65 18.61
C LEU A 76 26.29 -2.05 17.61
N ALA A 77 26.08 -1.79 16.31
CA ALA A 77 27.03 -2.16 15.27
C ALA A 77 28.39 -1.45 15.39
N ILE A 78 28.43 -0.25 15.99
CA ILE A 78 29.69 0.46 16.22
C ILE A 78 30.44 -0.01 17.48
N CYS A 79 29.82 -0.82 18.34
CA CYS A 79 30.45 -1.26 19.60
C CYS A 79 31.58 -2.27 19.36
N SER A 80 31.45 -3.18 18.40
CA SER A 80 32.50 -4.16 18.08
C SER A 80 32.32 -4.76 16.68
N LYS A 81 33.39 -5.38 16.13
CA LYS A 81 33.30 -6.12 14.85
C LYS A 81 32.28 -7.27 14.90
N SER A 82 32.21 -7.98 16.02
CA SER A 82 31.26 -9.08 16.19
C SER A 82 29.81 -8.59 16.22
N ASP A 83 29.55 -7.46 16.89
CA ASP A 83 28.23 -6.83 16.92
C ASP A 83 27.85 -6.27 15.55
N TYR A 84 28.81 -5.70 14.81
CA TYR A 84 28.61 -5.27 13.42
C TYR A 84 28.15 -6.42 12.51
N GLU A 85 28.86 -7.55 12.55
CA GLU A 85 28.51 -8.75 11.79
C GLU A 85 27.15 -9.31 12.19
N LEU A 86 26.85 -9.31 13.48
CA LEU A 86 25.56 -9.74 14.02
C LEU A 86 24.40 -8.84 13.56
N VAL A 87 24.59 -7.53 13.58
CA VAL A 87 23.57 -6.57 13.11
C VAL A 87 23.34 -6.75 11.62
N ASN A 88 24.41 -6.89 10.84
CA ASN A 88 24.32 -7.07 9.39
C ASN A 88 23.72 -8.42 8.97
N LYS A 89 23.95 -9.51 9.73
CA LYS A 89 23.32 -10.82 9.46
C LYS A 89 21.85 -10.87 9.88
N THR A 90 21.39 -9.91 10.69
CA THR A 90 20.03 -9.90 11.22
C THR A 90 19.10 -9.03 10.37
N PRO A 91 18.05 -9.59 9.74
CA PRO A 91 17.15 -8.82 8.89
C PRO A 91 16.54 -7.62 9.63
N LEU A 92 16.50 -6.48 8.96
CA LEU A 92 15.87 -5.25 9.46
C LEU A 92 14.38 -5.26 9.13
N PHE A 93 13.54 -4.87 10.08
CA PHE A 93 12.14 -4.65 9.75
C PHE A 93 12.00 -3.35 8.94
N ILE A 94 11.46 -3.45 7.72
CA ILE A 94 11.07 -2.30 6.89
C ILE A 94 9.60 -2.45 6.57
N TYR A 95 8.81 -1.41 6.83
CA TYR A 95 7.39 -1.41 6.52
C TYR A 95 7.17 -1.20 5.03
N SER A 96 7.75 -0.13 4.48
CA SER A 96 7.62 0.21 3.07
C SER A 96 8.88 0.81 2.46
N VAL A 97 8.98 0.65 1.14
CA VAL A 97 9.92 1.36 0.28
C VAL A 97 9.11 1.98 -0.85
N ASP A 98 9.25 3.28 -1.03
CA ASP A 98 8.62 4.03 -2.11
C ASP A 98 9.72 4.58 -3.03
N VAL A 99 9.54 4.44 -4.34
CA VAL A 99 10.43 4.98 -5.40
C VAL A 99 9.54 5.78 -6.35
N ILE A 100 9.67 7.10 -6.36
CA ILE A 100 8.69 8.00 -7.00
C ILE A 100 9.43 9.04 -7.84
N ASP A 101 9.02 9.18 -9.10
CA ASP A 101 9.50 10.23 -9.99
C ASP A 101 8.78 11.54 -9.74
N ASN A 102 9.56 12.63 -9.75
CA ASN A 102 9.06 13.99 -9.86
C ASN A 102 7.94 14.31 -8.86
N ASP A 103 8.03 13.79 -7.63
CA ASP A 103 7.01 14.03 -6.62
C ASP A 103 6.97 15.53 -6.25
N ARG A 104 5.92 16.20 -6.73
CA ARG A 104 5.67 17.63 -6.50
C ARG A 104 4.90 17.89 -5.20
N ASP A 105 4.36 16.86 -4.55
CA ASP A 105 3.54 17.00 -3.33
C ASP A 105 4.38 17.32 -2.09
N HIS A 106 5.69 17.45 -2.24
CA HIS A 106 6.53 18.08 -1.23
C HIS A 106 6.35 19.61 -1.25
N TYR A 107 5.29 20.06 -0.59
CA TYR A 107 4.94 21.45 -0.22
C TYR A 107 6.07 22.36 0.31
N GLN A 108 7.34 21.96 0.34
CA GLN A 108 8.37 22.61 1.15
C GLN A 108 9.80 22.54 0.58
N TYR A 109 9.99 22.28 -0.71
CA TYR A 109 11.27 22.55 -1.39
C TYR A 109 11.03 23.34 -2.67
N ASP A 110 11.78 24.45 -2.85
CA ASP A 110 12.12 24.97 -4.18
C ASP A 110 13.04 23.93 -4.86
N ILE A 111 12.51 22.75 -5.14
CA ILE A 111 13.05 21.93 -6.22
C ILE A 111 12.46 22.62 -7.45
N GLU A 112 13.18 23.63 -7.95
CA GLU A 112 13.05 24.12 -9.31
C GLU A 112 12.79 22.94 -10.27
N ASP A 113 12.10 23.14 -11.39
CA ASP A 113 11.67 22.14 -12.39
C ASP A 113 12.77 21.15 -12.87
N VAL A 114 13.29 20.33 -11.97
CA VAL A 114 14.42 19.43 -12.16
C VAL A 114 13.92 18.03 -11.89
N GLU A 115 14.11 17.18 -12.89
CA GLU A 115 13.74 15.78 -12.78
C GLU A 115 14.48 15.12 -11.62
N ASN A 116 13.73 14.38 -10.80
CA ASN A 116 14.28 13.71 -9.63
C ASN A 116 13.56 12.41 -9.33
N VAL A 117 14.27 11.52 -8.64
CA VAL A 117 13.69 10.32 -8.03
C VAL A 117 13.79 10.47 -6.52
N ILE A 118 12.67 10.24 -5.84
CA ILE A 118 12.61 10.21 -4.39
C ILE A 118 12.53 8.76 -3.94
N VAL A 119 13.45 8.36 -3.06
CA VAL A 119 13.39 7.07 -2.37
C VAL A 119 13.08 7.29 -0.91
N ARG A 120 11.96 6.73 -0.45
CA ARG A 120 11.53 6.76 0.95
C ARG A 120 11.59 5.36 1.54
N VAL A 121 12.17 5.26 2.74
CA VAL A 121 12.20 4.00 3.51
C VAL A 121 11.49 4.23 4.82
N GLN A 122 10.40 3.50 5.05
CA GLN A 122 9.57 3.62 6.24
C GLN A 122 9.75 2.39 7.14
N PHE A 123 10.00 2.60 8.42
CA PHE A 123 10.18 1.53 9.42
C PHE A 123 8.92 1.21 10.21
N HIS A 124 7.93 2.11 10.17
CA HIS A 124 6.69 1.99 10.91
C HIS A 124 5.48 1.98 9.98
N HIS A 125 4.32 1.51 10.45
CA HIS A 125 3.11 1.47 9.62
C HIS A 125 2.41 2.83 9.53
N ASP A 126 2.46 3.60 10.61
CA ASP A 126 1.99 4.98 10.65
C ASP A 126 3.00 5.89 9.93
N TYR A 127 2.52 6.57 8.89
CA TYR A 127 3.29 7.53 8.10
C TYR A 127 3.70 8.75 8.92
N ASN A 128 2.84 9.18 9.85
CA ASN A 128 3.06 10.39 10.66
C ASN A 128 4.00 10.15 11.83
N SER A 129 4.42 8.91 12.08
CA SER A 129 5.31 8.58 13.19
C SER A 129 6.73 9.14 13.02
N GLY A 130 7.06 9.75 11.88
CA GLY A 130 8.39 10.26 11.56
C GLY A 130 9.47 9.18 11.41
N LYS A 131 9.13 7.89 11.55
CA LYS A 131 10.07 6.75 11.47
C LYS A 131 10.34 6.37 10.03
N ARG A 132 10.89 7.32 9.28
CA ARG A 132 11.28 7.20 7.88
C ARG A 132 12.48 8.09 7.60
N PHE A 133 13.18 7.80 6.53
CA PHE A 133 14.03 8.81 5.89
C PHE A 133 13.75 8.82 4.40
N GLU A 134 14.18 9.90 3.76
CA GLU A 134 13.93 10.22 2.37
C GLU A 134 15.22 10.72 1.75
N LEU A 135 15.56 10.22 0.56
CA LEU A 135 16.64 10.74 -0.26
C LEU A 135 16.09 11.15 -1.63
N ILE A 136 16.61 12.26 -2.14
CA ILE A 136 16.26 12.79 -3.45
C ILE A 136 17.49 12.66 -4.34
N PHE A 137 17.32 12.02 -5.49
CA PHE A 137 18.34 11.75 -6.49
C PHE A 137 18.08 12.64 -7.70
N LEU A 138 19.08 13.43 -8.10
CA LEU A 138 19.00 14.39 -9.19
C LEU A 138 20.18 14.19 -10.14
N GLN A 139 19.96 14.40 -11.43
CA GLN A 139 21.04 14.45 -12.40
C GLN A 139 21.68 15.85 -12.39
N LEU A 140 23.02 15.91 -12.34
CA LEU A 140 23.83 17.11 -12.48
C LEU A 140 24.91 16.84 -13.53
N ASP A 141 24.67 17.26 -14.77
CA ASP A 141 25.50 16.88 -15.93
C ASP A 141 25.64 15.35 -16.02
N ASP A 142 26.86 14.81 -15.99
CA ASP A 142 27.15 13.37 -15.98
C ASP A 142 27.14 12.75 -14.57
N ASP A 143 27.00 13.58 -13.53
CA ASP A 143 27.07 13.19 -12.12
C ASP A 143 25.67 13.12 -11.49
N THR A 144 25.52 12.39 -10.38
CA THR A 144 24.28 12.35 -9.59
C THR A 144 24.46 13.12 -8.28
N GLU A 145 23.57 14.08 -8.00
CA GLU A 145 23.47 14.73 -6.69
C GLU A 145 22.43 13.98 -5.83
N ILE A 146 22.84 13.56 -4.64
CA ILE A 146 21.96 12.99 -3.62
C ILE A 146 21.73 14.07 -2.56
N ARG A 147 20.46 14.42 -2.35
CA ARG A 147 20.02 15.31 -1.29
C ARG A 147 19.34 14.51 -0.19
N TRP A 148 19.76 14.76 1.05
CA TRP A 148 19.10 14.25 2.23
C TRP A 148 18.45 15.41 2.99
N PRO A 149 17.14 15.60 2.79
CA PRO A 149 16.39 16.55 3.59
C PRO A 149 16.22 16.07 5.03
N LYS A 150 16.65 16.89 5.98
CA LYS A 150 16.40 16.65 7.41
C LYS A 150 15.21 17.48 7.86
N TYR A 151 14.15 16.80 8.25
CA TYR A 151 13.02 17.42 8.94
C TYR A 151 13.31 17.47 10.44
N VAL A 152 13.56 18.67 10.96
CA VAL A 152 13.59 18.92 12.40
C VAL A 152 12.40 19.84 12.72
N PRO A 153 11.43 19.39 13.54
CA PRO A 153 10.32 20.23 13.96
C PRO A 153 10.84 21.59 14.48
N ASN A 154 10.26 22.68 13.99
CA ASN A 154 10.58 24.06 14.39
C ASN A 154 12.01 24.55 14.08
N LYS A 155 12.79 23.88 13.23
CA LYS A 155 14.05 24.42 12.68
C LYS A 155 13.99 24.58 11.15
N ARG A 156 14.82 25.47 10.61
CA ARG A 156 15.06 25.55 9.16
C ARG A 156 15.62 24.20 8.70
N ARG A 157 15.01 23.63 7.67
CA ARG A 157 15.37 22.31 7.12
C ARG A 157 16.86 22.29 6.76
N GLU A 158 17.60 21.33 7.31
CA GLU A 158 18.99 21.09 6.95
C GLU A 158 19.02 20.18 5.71
N LEU A 159 19.79 20.56 4.70
CA LEU A 159 19.94 19.80 3.47
C LEU A 159 21.38 19.30 3.39
N ARG A 160 21.58 17.99 3.60
CA ARG A 160 22.89 17.38 3.32
C ARG A 160 22.94 16.98 1.85
N LYS A 161 24.08 17.20 1.22
CA LYS A 161 24.31 16.94 -0.21
C LYS A 161 25.51 16.01 -0.38
N THR A 162 25.44 15.12 -1.35
CA THR A 162 26.56 14.25 -1.76
C THR A 162 26.53 14.11 -3.27
N HIS A 163 27.70 14.05 -3.90
CA HIS A 163 27.83 13.93 -5.36
C HIS A 163 28.48 12.61 -5.72
N LEU A 164 27.90 11.92 -6.68
CA LEU A 164 28.41 10.68 -7.26
C LEU A 164 28.82 10.95 -8.70
N LYS A 165 30.05 10.58 -9.05
CA LYS A 165 30.61 10.93 -10.36
C LYS A 165 30.23 9.92 -11.44
N LYS A 166 29.90 10.42 -12.64
CA LYS A 166 29.67 9.61 -13.84
C LYS A 166 28.62 8.50 -13.64
N CYS A 167 27.46 8.85 -13.12
CA CYS A 167 26.40 7.88 -12.83
C CYS A 167 25.02 8.48 -13.07
N ASN A 168 24.08 7.59 -13.39
CA ASN A 168 22.70 7.93 -13.68
C ASN A 168 21.85 7.88 -12.41
N TYR A 169 21.10 8.95 -12.15
CA TYR A 169 20.32 9.09 -10.92
C TYR A 169 19.22 8.03 -10.74
N TYR A 170 18.61 7.54 -11.83
CA TYR A 170 17.63 6.45 -11.76
C TYR A 170 18.26 5.15 -11.27
N GLU A 171 19.43 4.80 -11.81
CA GLU A 171 20.16 3.59 -11.38
C GLU A 171 20.59 3.68 -9.93
N GLU A 172 21.12 4.83 -9.49
CA GLU A 172 21.55 5.03 -8.11
C GLU A 172 20.37 5.01 -7.12
N ALA A 173 19.23 5.60 -7.49
CA ALA A 173 18.00 5.54 -6.70
C ALA A 173 17.52 4.08 -6.53
N VAL A 174 17.53 3.29 -7.62
CA VAL A 174 17.13 1.87 -7.57
C VAL A 174 18.12 1.04 -6.77
N LYS A 175 19.44 1.22 -6.96
CA LYS A 175 20.47 0.56 -6.14
C LYS A 175 20.24 0.84 -4.65
N PHE A 176 19.92 2.09 -4.32
CA PHE A 176 19.62 2.48 -2.95
C PHE A 176 18.35 1.81 -2.43
N ALA A 177 17.23 1.87 -3.16
CA ALA A 177 15.97 1.23 -2.77
C ALA A 177 16.15 -0.28 -2.56
N GLU A 178 16.76 -0.97 -3.52
CA GLU A 178 16.98 -2.42 -3.49
C GLU A 178 17.94 -2.85 -2.38
N LYS A 179 18.95 -2.03 -2.05
CA LYS A 179 19.81 -2.24 -0.88
C LYS A 179 18.99 -2.34 0.41
N TRP A 180 18.00 -1.46 0.58
CA TRP A 180 17.12 -1.49 1.75
C TRP A 180 16.16 -2.67 1.73
N ILE A 181 15.58 -2.98 0.58
CA ILE A 181 14.76 -4.19 0.39
C ILE A 181 15.59 -5.43 0.79
N LYS A 182 16.85 -5.54 0.35
CA LYS A 182 17.77 -6.63 0.70
C LYS A 182 18.10 -6.65 2.19
N LYS A 183 18.30 -5.49 2.86
CA LYS A 183 18.47 -5.41 4.32
C LYS A 183 17.28 -5.96 5.10
N SER A 184 16.07 -5.89 4.54
CA SER A 184 14.89 -6.51 5.12
C SER A 184 14.74 -8.01 4.81
N ASN A 185 15.73 -8.61 4.15
CA ASN A 185 15.64 -9.93 3.54
C ASN A 185 14.38 -10.05 2.65
N PHE A 186 14.12 -9.02 1.83
CA PHE A 186 12.96 -8.93 0.94
C PHE A 186 11.60 -9.02 1.68
N GLY A 187 11.60 -8.69 2.98
CA GLY A 187 10.50 -8.90 3.91
C GLY A 187 9.72 -7.64 4.28
N LEU A 188 9.40 -6.80 3.31
CA LEU A 188 8.58 -5.59 3.51
C LEU A 188 7.07 -5.84 3.38
N SER A 189 6.26 -4.93 3.91
CA SER A 189 4.79 -5.02 3.89
C SER A 189 4.14 -4.31 2.70
N ARG A 190 4.73 -3.19 2.27
CA ARG A 190 4.22 -2.34 1.18
C ARG A 190 5.32 -1.87 0.25
N ILE A 191 5.06 -1.87 -1.06
CA ILE A 191 5.93 -1.23 -2.04
C ILE A 191 5.15 -0.23 -2.90
N THR A 192 5.78 0.90 -3.20
CA THR A 192 5.23 1.92 -4.11
C THR A 192 6.27 2.22 -5.18
N ILE A 193 5.91 2.03 -6.45
CA ILE A 193 6.79 2.28 -7.59
C ILE A 193 6.06 3.22 -8.56
N GLU A 194 6.44 4.47 -8.55
CA GLU A 194 5.92 5.51 -9.46
C GLU A 194 7.08 6.12 -10.24
N MET A 195 7.93 5.25 -10.78
CA MET A 195 9.11 5.60 -11.53
C MET A 195 8.96 5.09 -12.95
N GLU A 196 8.90 6.00 -13.92
CA GLU A 196 8.68 5.70 -15.33
C GLU A 196 9.85 4.92 -15.93
N LYS A 197 11.08 5.28 -15.54
CA LYS A 197 12.31 4.68 -16.09
C LYS A 197 12.95 3.68 -15.13
N TYR A 198 12.15 2.82 -14.48
CA TYR A 198 12.69 1.78 -13.60
C TYR A 198 13.58 0.80 -14.40
N PRO A 199 14.88 0.63 -14.07
CA PRO A 199 15.82 -0.20 -14.82
C PRO A 199 15.63 -1.69 -14.50
N LEU A 200 14.53 -2.28 -15.01
CA LEU A 200 14.14 -3.67 -14.74
C LEU A 200 15.23 -4.71 -15.03
N ALA A 201 16.03 -4.49 -16.09
CA ALA A 201 17.11 -5.39 -16.49
C ALA A 201 18.22 -5.50 -15.43
N ASN A 202 18.43 -4.44 -14.65
CA ASN A 202 19.48 -4.36 -13.63
C ASN A 202 18.95 -4.67 -12.22
N SER A 203 17.65 -4.92 -12.08
CA SER A 203 17.03 -5.17 -10.78
C SER A 203 17.50 -6.48 -10.16
N THR A 204 17.84 -6.43 -8.88
CA THR A 204 18.21 -7.58 -8.05
C THR A 204 16.99 -8.24 -7.39
N ILE A 205 15.79 -7.67 -7.54
CA ILE A 205 14.56 -8.17 -6.92
C ILE A 205 14.09 -9.44 -7.63
N LYS A 206 14.27 -10.57 -6.94
CA LYS A 206 13.77 -11.88 -7.41
C LYS A 206 12.34 -12.14 -6.93
N SER A 207 12.04 -11.82 -5.67
CA SER A 207 10.73 -12.04 -5.05
C SER A 207 10.58 -11.17 -3.79
N LEU A 208 9.34 -10.83 -3.47
CA LEU A 208 8.88 -10.05 -2.33
C LEU A 208 7.74 -10.80 -1.60
N PRO A 209 8.01 -11.97 -1.01
CA PRO A 209 6.98 -12.92 -0.58
C PRO A 209 6.09 -12.44 0.58
N LYS A 210 6.46 -11.35 1.25
CA LYS A 210 5.69 -10.75 2.35
C LYS A 210 4.98 -9.44 1.96
N CYS A 211 5.22 -8.94 0.75
CA CYS A 211 4.68 -7.66 0.30
C CYS A 211 3.25 -7.86 -0.22
N LYS A 212 2.27 -7.50 0.61
CA LYS A 212 0.83 -7.67 0.29
C LYS A 212 0.13 -6.36 -0.12
N LYS A 213 0.83 -5.23 -0.03
CA LYS A 213 0.32 -3.93 -0.45
C LYS A 213 1.21 -3.40 -1.56
N VAL A 214 0.66 -3.24 -2.75
CA VAL A 214 1.44 -2.87 -3.94
C VAL A 214 0.79 -1.67 -4.59
N ARG A 215 1.60 -0.67 -4.92
CA ARG A 215 1.19 0.46 -5.74
C ARG A 215 2.19 0.64 -6.86
N VAL A 216 1.72 0.62 -8.10
CA VAL A 216 2.56 0.85 -9.28
C VAL A 216 1.89 1.86 -10.18
N LYS A 217 2.62 2.90 -10.56
CA LYS A 217 2.20 3.87 -11.57
C LYS A 217 3.05 3.68 -12.82
N HIS A 218 2.45 3.11 -13.85
CA HIS A 218 3.11 2.82 -15.11
C HIS A 218 2.09 2.51 -16.21
N SER A 219 2.34 2.93 -17.45
CA SER A 219 1.47 2.68 -18.62
C SER A 219 1.73 1.34 -19.32
N ASP A 220 2.98 0.85 -19.33
CA ASP A 220 3.33 -0.44 -19.92
C ASP A 220 2.92 -1.64 -19.04
N GLU A 221 2.00 -2.45 -19.55
CA GLU A 221 1.54 -3.70 -18.94
C GLU A 221 2.68 -4.69 -18.67
N THR A 222 3.74 -4.70 -19.48
CA THR A 222 4.92 -5.57 -19.31
C THR A 222 5.63 -5.24 -18.00
N VAL A 223 5.76 -3.96 -17.67
CA VAL A 223 6.35 -3.48 -16.41
C VAL A 223 5.46 -3.82 -15.23
N LEU A 224 4.14 -3.59 -15.36
CA LEU A 224 3.17 -3.96 -14.33
C LEU A 224 3.21 -5.48 -14.06
N ARG A 225 3.26 -6.30 -15.11
CA ARG A 225 3.33 -7.76 -15.02
C ARG A 225 4.63 -8.21 -14.36
N TRP A 226 5.75 -7.55 -14.65
CA TRP A 226 7.01 -7.80 -13.98
C TRP A 226 6.90 -7.56 -12.47
N TRP A 227 6.31 -6.45 -12.03
CA TRP A 227 6.11 -6.18 -10.60
C TRP A 227 5.17 -7.17 -9.92
N LEU A 228 4.04 -7.49 -10.56
CA LEU A 228 3.11 -8.49 -10.04
C LEU A 228 3.74 -9.89 -9.95
N SER A 229 4.70 -10.22 -10.81
CA SER A 229 5.46 -11.49 -10.72
C SER A 229 6.35 -11.59 -9.49
N LYS A 230 6.68 -10.47 -8.83
CA LYS A 230 7.54 -10.47 -7.64
C LYS A 230 6.76 -10.68 -6.34
N VAL A 231 5.46 -10.46 -6.33
CA VAL A 231 4.63 -10.45 -5.12
C VAL A 231 3.75 -11.71 -5.03
N PRO A 232 3.18 -12.03 -3.85
CA PRO A 232 2.29 -13.17 -3.70
C PRO A 232 1.01 -13.03 -4.53
N GLU A 233 0.40 -14.16 -4.88
CA GLU A 233 -0.90 -14.19 -5.57
C GLU A 233 -2.05 -13.60 -4.74
N GLN A 234 -1.94 -13.60 -3.41
CA GLN A 234 -2.94 -13.04 -2.50
C GLN A 234 -2.44 -11.73 -1.91
N LEU A 235 -2.92 -10.63 -2.48
CA LEU A 235 -2.64 -9.27 -2.03
C LEU A 235 -3.75 -8.75 -1.12
N ASP A 236 -3.38 -7.91 -0.15
CA ASP A 236 -4.31 -7.19 0.69
C ASP A 236 -4.79 -5.92 -0.02
N ASN A 237 -3.91 -5.25 -0.77
CA ASN A 237 -4.23 -4.04 -1.54
C ASN A 237 -3.37 -3.94 -2.81
N LEU A 238 -4.00 -3.61 -3.94
CA LEU A 238 -3.33 -3.36 -5.21
C LEU A 238 -3.80 -2.04 -5.84
N GLU A 239 -2.87 -1.13 -6.07
CA GLU A 239 -3.10 0.13 -6.76
C GLU A 239 -2.32 0.16 -8.08
N LEU A 240 -3.01 0.32 -9.20
CA LEU A 240 -2.40 0.47 -10.53
C LEU A 240 -2.82 1.81 -11.10
N LEU A 241 -1.86 2.66 -11.43
CA LEU A 241 -2.11 4.03 -11.89
C LEU A 241 -1.44 4.25 -13.24
N SER A 242 -2.05 5.10 -14.08
CA SER A 242 -1.44 5.60 -15.31
C SER A 242 -1.50 7.13 -15.33
N ASP A 243 -0.47 7.78 -15.89
CA ASP A 243 -0.30 9.24 -15.91
C ASP A 243 -1.28 9.96 -16.85
N GLU A 244 -1.83 9.21 -17.80
CA GLU A 244 -2.88 9.66 -18.67
C GLU A 244 -4.04 8.68 -18.53
N ARG A 245 -5.27 9.08 -18.89
CA ARG A 245 -6.28 8.08 -19.29
C ARG A 245 -5.78 7.44 -20.58
N ASP A 246 -4.69 6.69 -20.47
CA ASP A 246 -4.06 5.99 -21.55
C ASP A 246 -5.17 5.15 -22.14
N THR A 247 -5.53 5.47 -23.38
CA THR A 247 -6.57 4.73 -24.11
C THR A 247 -6.27 3.24 -24.15
N ARG A 248 -5.01 2.86 -23.90
CA ARG A 248 -4.58 1.48 -23.66
C ARG A 248 -4.90 1.09 -22.22
N GLY A 249 -6.05 0.45 -22.06
CA GLY A 249 -6.42 -0.20 -20.81
C GLY A 249 -5.63 -1.48 -20.53
N LEU A 250 -5.73 -1.97 -19.29
CA LEU A 250 -5.28 -3.28 -18.88
C LEU A 250 -6.04 -4.35 -19.68
N SER A 251 -5.30 -5.23 -20.36
CA SER A 251 -5.89 -6.28 -21.17
C SER A 251 -6.63 -7.32 -20.34
N ARG A 252 -7.55 -8.05 -20.99
CA ARG A 252 -8.28 -9.16 -20.36
C ARG A 252 -7.37 -10.22 -19.75
N ASP A 253 -6.26 -10.53 -20.42
CA ASP A 253 -5.27 -11.51 -19.97
C ASP A 253 -4.47 -11.01 -18.78
N PHE A 254 -4.29 -9.69 -18.66
CA PHE A 254 -3.66 -9.08 -17.51
C PHE A 254 -4.56 -9.11 -16.29
N VAL A 255 -5.80 -8.64 -16.41
CA VAL A 255 -6.73 -8.59 -15.28
C VAL A 255 -7.12 -9.99 -14.78
N SER A 256 -6.88 -11.03 -15.58
CA SER A 256 -6.99 -12.45 -15.19
C SER A 256 -5.90 -12.94 -14.25
N LEU A 257 -4.84 -12.16 -14.01
CA LEU A 257 -3.73 -12.59 -13.16
C LEU A 257 -4.23 -12.95 -11.75
N PRO A 258 -3.73 -14.05 -11.13
CA PRO A 258 -4.11 -14.44 -9.78
C PRO A 258 -3.97 -13.31 -8.76
N GLN A 259 -2.94 -12.49 -8.88
CA GLN A 259 -2.67 -11.31 -8.07
C GLN A 259 -3.83 -10.30 -8.08
N ILE A 260 -4.54 -10.19 -9.20
CA ILE A 260 -5.68 -9.27 -9.39
C ILE A 260 -6.97 -9.97 -8.99
N MET A 261 -7.22 -11.18 -9.49
CA MET A 261 -8.47 -11.91 -9.22
C MET A 261 -8.67 -12.25 -7.73
N ASN A 262 -7.56 -12.46 -7.00
CA ASN A 262 -7.57 -12.83 -5.59
C ASN A 262 -7.26 -11.68 -4.62
N THR A 263 -7.01 -10.45 -5.10
CA THR A 263 -6.72 -9.32 -4.19
C THR A 263 -7.96 -8.95 -3.37
N MET A 264 -7.74 -8.59 -2.10
CA MET A 264 -8.83 -8.21 -1.20
C MET A 264 -9.37 -6.80 -1.50
N SER A 265 -8.50 -5.91 -1.97
CA SER A 265 -8.84 -4.53 -2.32
C SER A 265 -8.01 -4.10 -3.52
N PHE A 266 -8.63 -3.39 -4.46
CA PHE A 266 -7.87 -2.73 -5.52
C PHE A 266 -8.46 -1.43 -5.99
N TYR A 267 -7.58 -0.59 -6.54
CA TYR A 267 -7.92 0.68 -7.15
C TYR A 267 -7.08 0.86 -8.41
N PHE A 268 -7.74 0.85 -9.57
CA PHE A 268 -7.09 1.08 -10.85
C PHE A 268 -7.52 2.45 -11.38
N TRP A 269 -6.56 3.35 -11.50
CA TRP A 269 -6.73 4.63 -12.21
C TRP A 269 -6.35 4.43 -13.68
N CYS A 270 -7.06 3.51 -14.33
CA CYS A 270 -6.94 3.18 -15.74
C CYS A 270 -8.11 2.28 -16.16
N ILE A 271 -8.28 2.16 -17.48
CA ILE A 271 -9.22 1.23 -18.10
C ILE A 271 -8.83 -0.21 -17.75
N ALA A 272 -9.80 -1.03 -17.35
CA ALA A 272 -9.59 -2.46 -17.09
C ALA A 272 -10.65 -3.31 -17.81
N ASP A 273 -10.22 -4.16 -18.74
CA ASP A 273 -11.09 -5.02 -19.58
C ASP A 273 -11.52 -6.31 -18.85
N PHE A 274 -12.19 -6.15 -17.71
CA PHE A 274 -12.88 -7.26 -17.06
C PHE A 274 -14.15 -7.63 -17.85
N SER A 275 -14.30 -8.91 -18.18
CA SER A 275 -15.58 -9.47 -18.60
C SER A 275 -16.54 -9.57 -17.42
N ASP A 276 -17.84 -9.70 -17.69
CA ASP A 276 -18.85 -9.95 -16.66
C ASP A 276 -18.50 -11.20 -15.83
N GLU A 277 -18.03 -12.27 -16.46
CA GLU A 277 -17.61 -13.49 -15.76
C GLU A 277 -16.43 -13.25 -14.82
N GLN A 278 -15.41 -12.50 -15.26
CA GLN A 278 -14.27 -12.17 -14.40
C GLN A 278 -14.72 -11.30 -13.23
N PHE A 279 -15.51 -10.24 -13.49
CA PHE A 279 -16.06 -9.36 -12.48
C PHE A 279 -16.84 -10.13 -11.39
N LEU A 280 -17.72 -11.05 -11.80
CA LEU A 280 -18.53 -11.86 -10.90
C LEU A 280 -17.72 -12.89 -10.08
N ASN A 281 -16.46 -13.15 -10.45
CA ASN A 281 -15.58 -14.11 -9.79
C ASN A 281 -14.46 -13.45 -8.96
N LEU A 282 -14.33 -12.12 -8.99
CA LEU A 282 -13.38 -11.37 -8.17
C LEU A 282 -13.54 -11.70 -6.67
N LYS A 283 -12.41 -11.78 -5.95
CA LYS A 283 -12.40 -11.93 -4.47
C LYS A 283 -12.28 -10.60 -3.73
N ALA A 284 -12.29 -9.49 -4.47
CA ALA A 284 -12.17 -8.17 -3.92
C ALA A 284 -13.42 -7.78 -3.11
N ARG A 285 -13.16 -7.25 -1.91
CA ARG A 285 -14.15 -6.64 -1.03
C ARG A 285 -14.39 -5.19 -1.41
N LYS A 286 -13.34 -4.53 -1.89
CA LYS A 286 -13.34 -3.15 -2.36
C LYS A 286 -12.67 -3.07 -3.73
N MET A 287 -13.35 -2.47 -4.69
CA MET A 287 -12.83 -2.30 -6.05
C MET A 287 -13.22 -0.96 -6.65
N SER A 288 -12.32 -0.36 -7.41
CA SER A 288 -12.59 0.86 -8.19
C SER A 288 -11.75 0.84 -9.46
N PHE A 289 -12.39 1.01 -10.62
CA PHE A 289 -11.71 1.01 -11.91
C PHE A 289 -12.62 1.52 -13.05
N ASP A 290 -12.02 1.90 -14.17
CA ASP A 290 -12.74 2.22 -15.40
C ASP A 290 -13.18 0.91 -16.09
N ALA A 291 -14.46 0.57 -15.91
CA ALA A 291 -15.12 -0.68 -16.28
C ALA A 291 -15.73 -0.63 -17.70
N VAL A 292 -14.88 -0.69 -18.72
CA VAL A 292 -15.31 -0.55 -20.14
C VAL A 292 -16.17 -1.71 -20.65
N SER A 293 -15.89 -2.93 -20.19
CA SER A 293 -16.50 -4.16 -20.74
C SER A 293 -17.55 -4.79 -19.84
N ILE A 294 -17.76 -4.25 -18.63
CA ILE A 294 -18.80 -4.74 -17.73
C ILE A 294 -20.15 -4.22 -18.19
N THR A 295 -21.08 -5.13 -18.44
CA THR A 295 -22.41 -4.83 -18.95
C THR A 295 -23.40 -4.54 -17.84
N ASP A 296 -24.54 -3.96 -18.20
CA ASP A 296 -25.65 -3.76 -17.25
C ASP A 296 -26.21 -5.10 -16.74
N ASP A 297 -26.13 -6.17 -17.55
CA ASP A 297 -26.47 -7.54 -17.13
C ASP A 297 -25.45 -8.10 -16.12
N GLY A 298 -24.16 -7.82 -16.31
CA GLY A 298 -23.11 -8.18 -15.35
C GLY A 298 -23.32 -7.52 -13.99
N ILE A 299 -23.69 -6.23 -13.98
CA ILE A 299 -24.05 -5.50 -12.76
C ILE A 299 -25.32 -6.08 -12.13
N ASN A 300 -26.37 -6.34 -12.92
CA ASN A 300 -27.61 -6.95 -12.44
C ASN A 300 -27.35 -8.31 -11.77
N GLU A 301 -26.56 -9.18 -12.41
CA GLU A 301 -26.22 -10.50 -11.89
C GLU A 301 -25.39 -10.40 -10.60
N PHE A 302 -24.47 -9.43 -10.50
CA PHE A 302 -23.73 -9.16 -9.26
C PHE A 302 -24.68 -8.85 -8.10
N LEU A 303 -25.64 -7.93 -8.33
CA LEU A 303 -26.65 -7.57 -7.33
C LEU A 303 -27.52 -8.78 -6.95
N LYS A 304 -27.99 -9.56 -7.94
CA LYS A 304 -28.78 -10.78 -7.72
C LYS A 304 -28.02 -11.82 -6.89
N ARG A 305 -26.71 -11.99 -7.10
CA ARG A 305 -25.86 -12.86 -6.28
C ARG A 305 -25.72 -12.34 -4.86
N TRP A 306 -25.51 -11.04 -4.69
CA TRP A 306 -25.41 -10.42 -3.37
C TRP A 306 -26.70 -10.61 -2.55
N ILE A 307 -27.86 -10.31 -3.14
CA ILE A 307 -29.18 -10.45 -2.50
C ILE A 307 -29.41 -11.89 -2.00
N LYS A 308 -28.92 -12.89 -2.76
CA LYS A 308 -29.03 -14.32 -2.43
C LYS A 308 -27.95 -14.83 -1.46
N GLY A 309 -27.09 -13.95 -0.92
CA GLY A 309 -25.99 -14.33 -0.03
C GLY A 309 -24.81 -15.00 -0.74
N LYS A 310 -24.72 -14.91 -2.08
CA LYS A 310 -23.63 -15.48 -2.89
C LYS A 310 -22.59 -14.41 -3.25
N HIS A 311 -22.23 -13.56 -2.31
CA HIS A 311 -21.24 -12.49 -2.50
C HIS A 311 -19.90 -12.84 -1.84
N VAL A 312 -18.89 -12.01 -2.10
CA VAL A 312 -17.59 -12.08 -1.44
C VAL A 312 -17.74 -11.73 0.04
N ASP A 313 -17.18 -12.56 0.93
CA ASP A 313 -17.19 -12.30 2.37
C ASP A 313 -16.59 -10.93 2.72
N ASN A 314 -17.34 -10.14 3.50
CA ASN A 314 -16.99 -8.78 3.90
C ASN A 314 -16.83 -7.82 2.71
N PHE A 315 -17.60 -8.00 1.63
CA PHE A 315 -17.75 -7.00 0.58
C PHE A 315 -18.02 -5.60 1.19
N THR A 316 -17.57 -4.54 0.55
CA THR A 316 -17.81 -3.17 1.01
C THR A 316 -18.26 -2.28 -0.13
N GLU A 317 -17.57 -2.32 -1.27
CA GLU A 317 -17.77 -1.34 -2.33
C GLU A 317 -17.28 -1.83 -3.70
N ALA A 318 -18.03 -1.48 -4.75
CA ALA A 318 -17.57 -1.49 -6.13
C ALA A 318 -17.88 -0.13 -6.79
N LEU A 319 -16.84 0.53 -7.31
CA LEU A 319 -16.94 1.75 -8.11
C LEU A 319 -16.57 1.44 -9.56
N LEU A 320 -17.59 1.39 -10.41
CA LEU A 320 -17.45 1.03 -11.82
C LEU A 320 -17.58 2.31 -12.65
N TRP A 321 -16.45 2.86 -13.07
CA TRP A 321 -16.41 4.10 -13.85
C TRP A 321 -16.56 3.78 -15.34
N ASN A 322 -17.34 4.56 -16.06
CA ASN A 322 -17.49 4.44 -17.51
C ASN A 322 -18.14 5.70 -18.07
N THR A 323 -17.78 6.10 -19.29
CA THR A 323 -18.42 7.23 -19.99
C THR A 323 -19.71 6.85 -20.71
N ARG A 324 -20.09 5.56 -20.73
CA ARG A 324 -21.37 5.09 -21.30
C ARG A 324 -22.54 5.38 -20.38
N HIS A 325 -23.71 5.61 -20.96
CA HIS A 325 -24.95 5.66 -20.20
C HIS A 325 -25.37 4.26 -19.73
N TYR A 326 -25.68 4.13 -18.45
CA TYR A 326 -26.17 2.91 -17.82
C TYR A 326 -27.69 2.79 -17.98
N ASP A 327 -28.17 1.63 -18.43
CA ASP A 327 -29.61 1.35 -18.45
C ASP A 327 -30.08 0.93 -17.05
N GLN A 328 -30.65 1.89 -16.33
CA GLN A 328 -31.22 1.68 -15.00
C GLN A 328 -32.27 0.56 -14.97
N ALA A 329 -33.15 0.48 -15.96
CA ALA A 329 -34.22 -0.52 -15.99
C ALA A 329 -33.64 -1.92 -16.14
N LYS A 330 -32.56 -2.04 -16.91
CA LYS A 330 -31.82 -3.29 -17.09
C LYS A 330 -31.07 -3.69 -15.82
N ILE A 331 -30.34 -2.76 -15.18
CA ILE A 331 -29.61 -3.02 -13.93
C ILE A 331 -30.56 -3.46 -12.80
N LEU A 332 -31.75 -2.87 -12.71
CA LEU A 332 -32.73 -3.17 -11.66
C LEU A 332 -33.74 -4.27 -12.04
N SER A 333 -33.60 -4.88 -13.22
CA SER A 333 -34.53 -5.89 -13.71
C SER A 333 -34.62 -7.08 -12.76
N GLU A 334 -35.85 -7.41 -12.35
CA GLU A 334 -36.19 -8.50 -11.40
C GLU A 334 -35.56 -8.34 -10.00
N ILE A 335 -35.19 -7.12 -9.62
CA ILE A 335 -34.70 -6.78 -8.28
C ILE A 335 -35.76 -5.95 -7.57
N GLU A 336 -36.07 -6.31 -6.33
CA GLU A 336 -36.86 -5.46 -5.44
C GLU A 336 -35.93 -4.37 -4.85
N TYR A 337 -36.33 -3.11 -4.96
CA TYR A 337 -35.55 -1.97 -4.50
C TYR A 337 -36.46 -0.87 -3.96
N ARG A 338 -35.91 -0.02 -3.10
CA ARG A 338 -36.54 1.21 -2.61
C ARG A 338 -35.80 2.42 -3.20
N PRO A 339 -36.43 3.28 -4.01
CA PRO A 339 -35.79 4.51 -4.45
C PRO A 339 -35.53 5.43 -3.25
N TRP A 340 -34.50 6.27 -3.35
CA TRP A 340 -34.33 7.39 -2.42
C TRP A 340 -35.29 8.51 -2.79
N ASP A 341 -36.57 8.29 -2.52
CA ASP A 341 -37.63 9.29 -2.62
C ASP A 341 -37.71 10.14 -1.34
N ASP A 342 -38.59 11.15 -1.34
CA ASP A 342 -38.78 12.06 -0.19
C ASP A 342 -39.03 11.31 1.13
N ALA A 343 -39.69 10.15 1.07
CA ALA A 343 -39.98 9.34 2.25
C ALA A 343 -38.71 8.65 2.79
N PHE A 344 -37.88 8.06 1.93
CA PHE A 344 -36.59 7.52 2.37
C PHE A 344 -35.65 8.62 2.87
N GLU A 345 -35.62 9.76 2.19
CA GLU A 345 -34.78 10.90 2.57
C GLU A 345 -35.16 11.48 3.92
N GLU A 346 -36.44 11.59 4.24
CA GLU A 346 -36.88 12.05 5.56
C GLU A 346 -36.52 11.02 6.66
N GLU A 347 -36.68 9.72 6.39
CA GLU A 347 -36.35 8.64 7.32
C GLU A 347 -34.83 8.55 7.61
N SER A 348 -33.99 8.72 6.58
CA SER A 348 -32.54 8.48 6.62
C SER A 348 -31.72 9.72 6.29
N ARG A 349 -32.24 10.92 6.61
CA ARG A 349 -31.69 12.21 6.19
C ARG A 349 -30.20 12.38 6.39
N GLY A 350 -29.70 12.08 7.59
CA GLY A 350 -28.28 12.23 7.92
C GLY A 350 -27.38 11.37 7.03
N PHE A 351 -27.78 10.13 6.77
CA PHE A 351 -27.07 9.24 5.85
C PHE A 351 -27.13 9.76 4.40
N CYS A 352 -28.30 10.17 3.91
CA CYS A 352 -28.44 10.70 2.55
C CYS A 352 -27.60 11.97 2.31
N GLU A 353 -27.58 12.89 3.27
CA GLU A 353 -26.76 14.11 3.21
C GLU A 353 -25.25 13.77 3.18
N ASP A 354 -24.80 12.88 4.07
CA ASP A 354 -23.39 12.45 4.11
C ASP A 354 -22.99 11.69 2.85
N PHE A 355 -23.85 10.80 2.36
CA PHE A 355 -23.62 10.05 1.13
C PHE A 355 -23.45 11.00 -0.06
N ARG A 356 -24.31 12.00 -0.21
CA ARG A 356 -24.19 12.97 -1.30
C ARG A 356 -22.94 13.83 -1.20
N ARG A 357 -22.53 14.16 0.03
CA ARG A 357 -21.31 14.93 0.29
C ARG A 357 -20.05 14.16 -0.10
N VAL A 358 -20.00 12.86 0.20
CA VAL A 358 -18.80 12.01 0.00
C VAL A 358 -18.80 11.35 -1.38
N CYS A 359 -19.94 10.83 -1.81
CA CYS A 359 -20.11 10.05 -3.03
C CYS A 359 -20.74 10.86 -4.18
N GLY A 360 -21.11 12.12 -3.97
CA GLY A 360 -21.72 12.95 -5.00
C GLY A 360 -23.22 12.68 -5.21
N ARG A 361 -23.82 13.36 -6.17
CA ARG A 361 -25.27 13.29 -6.46
C ARG A 361 -25.54 12.38 -7.67
N GLY A 362 -26.22 11.26 -7.44
CA GLY A 362 -26.68 10.34 -8.47
C GLY A 362 -28.05 9.78 -8.12
N THR A 363 -28.65 9.03 -9.04
CA THR A 363 -29.92 8.34 -8.79
C THR A 363 -29.65 7.15 -7.87
N CYS A 364 -30.23 7.17 -6.68
CA CYS A 364 -29.91 6.21 -5.62
C CYS A 364 -31.08 5.27 -5.32
N PHE A 365 -30.73 4.00 -5.07
CA PHE A 365 -31.65 2.93 -4.70
C PHE A 365 -31.09 2.15 -3.53
N GLN A 366 -31.96 1.70 -2.64
CA GLN A 366 -31.65 0.76 -1.58
C GLN A 366 -32.13 -0.64 -1.95
N ILE A 367 -31.22 -1.61 -1.95
CA ILE A 367 -31.48 -3.01 -2.32
C ILE A 367 -31.25 -3.89 -1.09
N SER A 368 -32.30 -4.52 -0.58
CA SER A 368 -32.22 -5.35 0.64
C SER A 368 -31.75 -6.77 0.35
N SER A 369 -31.05 -7.37 1.32
CA SER A 369 -30.68 -8.78 1.26
C SER A 369 -31.89 -9.68 1.55
N LYS A 370 -31.97 -10.84 0.88
CA LYS A 370 -32.95 -11.89 1.21
C LYS A 370 -32.50 -12.79 2.37
N ILE A 371 -31.23 -12.68 2.78
CA ILE A 371 -30.66 -13.47 3.88
C ILE A 371 -30.75 -12.71 5.21
N ASP A 372 -30.43 -11.41 5.20
CA ASP A 372 -30.57 -10.53 6.36
C ASP A 372 -31.41 -9.30 5.98
N PRO A 373 -32.66 -9.16 6.49
CA PRO A 373 -33.53 -8.04 6.12
C PRO A 373 -33.01 -6.67 6.58
N TYR A 374 -32.02 -6.63 7.48
CA TYR A 374 -31.37 -5.39 7.94
C TYR A 374 -30.07 -5.07 7.19
N ALA A 375 -29.65 -5.96 6.28
CA ALA A 375 -28.51 -5.72 5.41
C ALA A 375 -28.99 -5.21 4.05
N SER A 376 -28.38 -4.14 3.54
CA SER A 376 -28.74 -3.59 2.24
C SER A 376 -27.58 -2.92 1.52
N LEU A 377 -27.63 -2.92 0.19
CA LEU A 377 -26.73 -2.17 -0.68
C LEU A 377 -27.36 -0.83 -1.08
N THR A 378 -26.58 0.24 -1.11
CA THR A 378 -26.92 1.43 -1.89
C THR A 378 -26.33 1.26 -3.28
N LEU A 379 -27.21 1.28 -4.30
CA LEU A 379 -26.85 1.41 -5.70
C LEU A 379 -27.03 2.87 -6.08
N ALA A 380 -25.96 3.53 -6.51
CA ALA A 380 -26.01 4.91 -7.00
C ALA A 380 -25.51 4.95 -8.45
N ILE A 381 -26.35 5.46 -9.35
CA ILE A 381 -26.06 5.58 -10.79
C ILE A 381 -25.80 7.05 -11.10
N TYR A 382 -24.62 7.31 -11.65
CA TYR A 382 -24.15 8.63 -12.07
C TYR A 382 -23.96 8.64 -13.58
N GLU A 383 -23.66 9.81 -14.15
CA GLU A 383 -23.33 9.94 -15.56
C GLU A 383 -22.06 9.17 -15.94
N GLU A 384 -21.07 9.15 -15.04
CA GLU A 384 -19.73 8.62 -15.31
C GLU A 384 -19.37 7.37 -14.49
N ARG A 385 -20.30 6.86 -13.68
CA ARG A 385 -20.06 5.65 -12.86
C ARG A 385 -21.32 5.01 -12.31
N VAL A 386 -21.20 3.73 -11.94
CA VAL A 386 -22.10 3.04 -11.00
C VAL A 386 -21.34 2.75 -9.71
N SER A 387 -21.94 3.10 -8.58
CA SER A 387 -21.43 2.81 -7.25
C SER A 387 -22.35 1.79 -6.56
N ILE A 388 -21.77 0.73 -6.03
CA ILE A 388 -22.45 -0.30 -5.25
C ILE A 388 -21.77 -0.37 -3.89
N GLN A 389 -22.47 -0.01 -2.82
CA GLN A 389 -21.90 0.07 -1.47
C GLN A 389 -22.74 -0.70 -0.46
N TRP A 390 -22.12 -1.48 0.42
CA TRP A 390 -22.81 -2.12 1.54
C TRP A 390 -23.07 -1.12 2.67
N SER A 391 -24.21 -0.44 2.57
CA SER A 391 -24.55 0.69 3.41
C SER A 391 -25.44 0.37 4.61
N GLY A 392 -26.38 -0.57 4.49
CA GLY A 392 -27.27 -0.96 5.57
C GLY A 392 -26.71 -2.14 6.35
N LYS A 393 -26.60 -1.99 7.68
CA LYS A 393 -26.13 -3.04 8.58
C LYS A 393 -27.10 -3.28 9.72
N ARG A 394 -27.27 -4.54 10.09
CA ARG A 394 -28.00 -4.93 11.29
C ARG A 394 -27.34 -4.32 12.53
N GLN A 395 -28.12 -3.57 13.29
CA GLN A 395 -27.76 -3.09 14.62
C GLN A 395 -28.85 -3.44 15.63
N ILE A 396 -28.47 -3.48 16.91
CA ILE A 396 -29.39 -3.73 18.01
C ILE A 396 -29.27 -2.57 19.00
N TRP A 397 -30.37 -1.85 19.22
CA TRP A 397 -30.45 -0.79 20.21
C TRP A 397 -31.63 -1.05 21.15
N LYS A 398 -31.36 -1.10 22.45
CA LYS A 398 -32.37 -1.39 23.48
C LYS A 398 -33.22 -2.65 23.23
N GLY A 399 -32.65 -3.65 22.56
CA GLY A 399 -33.32 -4.92 22.23
C GLY A 399 -34.11 -4.90 20.92
N GLU A 400 -34.23 -3.75 20.27
CA GLU A 400 -34.83 -3.62 18.94
C GLU A 400 -33.76 -3.73 17.86
N THR A 401 -34.04 -4.53 16.83
CA THR A 401 -33.15 -4.66 15.67
C THR A 401 -33.58 -3.66 14.60
N TYR A 402 -32.63 -2.90 14.07
CA TYR A 402 -32.86 -1.89 13.03
C TYR A 402 -31.71 -1.89 12.01
N THR A 403 -31.94 -1.22 10.89
CA THR A 403 -30.91 -0.99 9.87
C THR A 403 -30.19 0.32 10.18
N ASP A 404 -28.89 0.23 10.41
CA ASP A 404 -28.00 1.39 10.51
C ASP A 404 -27.36 1.65 9.14
N TYR A 405 -27.65 2.81 8.56
CA TYR A 405 -27.11 3.22 7.28
C TYR A 405 -25.81 4.00 7.47
N SER A 406 -24.74 3.55 6.82
CA SER A 406 -23.45 4.25 6.83
C SER A 406 -22.71 4.03 5.51
N ILE A 407 -21.90 5.01 5.11
CA ILE A 407 -20.93 4.80 4.03
C ILE A 407 -19.87 3.83 4.56
N PRO A 408 -19.54 2.73 3.86
CA PRO A 408 -18.46 1.84 4.25
C PRO A 408 -17.20 2.67 4.56
N ARG A 409 -16.70 2.59 5.80
CA ARG A 409 -15.54 3.38 6.21
C ARG A 409 -14.36 3.03 5.30
N LEU A 410 -13.77 4.06 4.71
CA LEU A 410 -12.43 4.00 4.16
C LEU A 410 -11.49 3.65 5.33
N HIS A 411 -11.19 2.37 5.52
CA HIS A 411 -9.95 2.00 6.20
C HIS A 411 -8.81 2.35 5.23
N LEU A 412 -8.41 3.63 5.20
CA LEU A 412 -7.16 4.07 4.59
C LEU A 412 -6.00 3.55 5.43
#